data_AF-A0A351R609-F1
#
_entry.id   AF-A0A351R609-F1
#
_cell.length_a   1.000
_cell.length_b   1.000
_cell.length_c   1.000
_cell.angle_alpha   90.00
_cell.angle_beta   90.00
_cell.angle_gamma   90.00
#
_symmetry.space_group_name_H-M   'P 1'
#
loop_
_entity.id
_entity.type
_entity.pdbx_description
1 polymer ?
#
loop_
_entity_poly.entity_id
_entity_poly.type
_entity_poly.pdbx_seq_one_letter_code
_entity_poly.pdbx_strand_id
1 'polypeptide(L)'
;DTFHGYLTCDGYQAYHGLNDSITVTGCFTHARRRFDAALTALKKDFTKEQLKETIAYQAMTRIGILYKVEELIKDKTAEERYQERQKQSRPVVDALFEWLH
;
A
#
# COMPACT_ATOMS: atom_id res chain seq x y z
N ASP A 1 -25.21 4.18 -18.92
CA ASP A 1 -24.75 4.18 -17.52
C ASP A 1 -23.25 4.36 -17.43
N THR A 2 -22.82 5.40 -16.72
CA THR A 2 -21.42 5.63 -16.39
C THR A 2 -21.16 5.07 -14.99
N PHE A 3 -20.06 4.33 -14.80
CA PHE A 3 -19.68 3.82 -13.49
C PHE A 3 -19.35 4.96 -12.52
N HIS A 4 -19.81 4.85 -11.27
CA HIS A 4 -19.51 5.78 -10.19
C HIS A 4 -18.90 5.00 -9.03
N GLY A 5 -17.64 5.31 -8.67
CA GLY A 5 -16.98 4.58 -7.58
C GLY A 5 -15.47 4.58 -7.67
N TYR A 6 -14.84 3.60 -7.04
CA TYR A 6 -13.39 3.51 -6.92
C TYR A 6 -12.80 2.52 -7.92
N LEU A 7 -11.69 2.89 -8.54
CA LEU A 7 -10.87 2.01 -9.38
C LEU A 7 -9.47 1.86 -8.77
N THR A 8 -9.19 0.71 -8.17
CA THR A 8 -7.85 0.38 -7.65
C THR A 8 -6.97 -0.14 -8.77
N CYS A 9 -5.85 0.54 -9.04
CA CYS A 9 -4.98 0.26 -10.19
C CYS A 9 -3.48 0.23 -9.82
N ASP A 10 -2.63 -0.09 -10.79
CA ASP A 10 -1.19 -0.17 -10.64
C ASP A 10 -0.46 1.19 -10.74
N GLY A 11 -1.20 2.28 -10.98
CA GLY A 11 -0.65 3.62 -11.15
C GLY A 11 -0.27 3.98 -12.58
N TYR A 12 -0.74 3.25 -13.59
CA TYR A 12 -0.54 3.66 -14.98
C TYR A 12 -1.17 5.02 -15.30
N GLN A 13 -0.40 5.91 -15.93
CA GLN A 13 -0.77 7.32 -16.12
C GLN A 13 -2.10 7.51 -16.88
N ALA A 14 -2.46 6.59 -17.78
CA ALA A 14 -3.70 6.68 -18.55
C ALA A 14 -4.97 6.70 -17.67
N TYR A 15 -4.91 6.18 -16.44
CA TYR A 15 -6.06 6.20 -15.54
C TYR A 15 -6.43 7.63 -15.07
N HIS A 16 -5.51 8.59 -15.14
CA HIS A 16 -5.80 9.99 -14.82
C HIS A 16 -6.65 10.72 -15.88
N GLY A 17 -6.89 10.08 -17.03
CA GLY A 17 -7.82 10.58 -18.05
C GLY A 17 -9.24 10.01 -17.94
N LEU A 18 -9.54 9.22 -16.90
CA LEU A 18 -10.87 8.67 -16.67
C LEU A 18 -11.84 9.78 -16.22
N ASN A 19 -13.14 9.50 -16.38
CA ASN A 19 -14.21 10.40 -15.96
C ASN A 19 -14.15 10.68 -14.45
N ASP A 20 -14.45 11.91 -14.05
CA ASP A 20 -14.55 12.39 -12.66
C ASP A 20 -15.47 11.55 -11.75
N SER A 21 -16.41 10.80 -12.33
CA SER A 21 -17.22 9.82 -11.58
C SER A 21 -16.40 8.66 -10.99
N ILE A 22 -15.14 8.50 -11.40
CA ILE A 22 -14.24 7.43 -11.00
C ILE A 22 -13.11 7.97 -10.14
N THR A 23 -13.09 7.58 -8.87
CA THR A 23 -11.96 7.84 -7.98
C THR A 23 -10.87 6.79 -8.19
N VAL A 24 -9.77 7.18 -8.80
CA VAL A 24 -8.61 6.30 -9.00
C VAL A 24 -7.84 6.14 -7.68
N THR A 25 -7.60 4.90 -7.27
CA THR A 25 -6.82 4.56 -6.07
C THR A 25 -5.62 3.68 -6.44
N GLY A 26 -4.56 3.74 -5.63
CA GLY A 26 -3.33 2.97 -5.85
C GLY A 26 -3.38 1.59 -5.18
N CYS A 27 -2.85 0.57 -5.86
CA CYS A 27 -2.72 -0.78 -5.32
C CYS A 27 -1.41 -0.95 -4.53
N PHE A 28 -1.50 -1.21 -3.21
CA PHE A 28 -0.32 -1.47 -2.38
C PHE A 28 0.48 -2.71 -2.79
N THR A 29 -0.14 -3.72 -3.38
CA THR A 29 0.56 -4.88 -3.96
C THR A 29 1.46 -4.47 -5.12
N HIS A 30 1.02 -3.52 -5.96
CA HIS A 30 1.87 -2.97 -7.01
C HIS A 30 2.94 -2.04 -6.46
N ALA A 31 2.57 -1.15 -5.53
CA ALA A 31 3.50 -0.22 -4.89
C ALA A 31 4.71 -0.93 -4.26
N ARG A 32 4.48 -2.06 -3.56
CA ARG A 32 5.55 -2.79 -2.87
C ARG A 32 6.52 -3.54 -3.80
N ARG A 33 6.14 -3.80 -5.06
CA ARG A 33 6.90 -4.65 -5.98
C ARG A 33 8.30 -4.11 -6.29
N ARG A 34 8.43 -2.79 -6.44
CA ARG A 34 9.72 -2.15 -6.74
C ARG A 34 10.66 -2.14 -5.54
N PHE A 35 10.12 -1.94 -4.33
CA PHE A 35 10.90 -2.07 -3.09
C PHE A 35 11.38 -3.51 -2.87
N ASP A 36 10.54 -4.51 -3.11
CA ASP A 36 10.92 -5.92 -3.03
C ASP A 36 12.04 -6.30 -4.02
N ALA A 37 11.95 -5.80 -5.26
CA ALA A 37 13.00 -5.96 -6.26
C ALA A 37 14.33 -5.31 -5.82
N ALA A 38 14.28 -4.09 -5.27
CA ALA A 38 15.45 -3.41 -4.74
C ALA A 38 16.09 -4.19 -3.59
N LEU A 39 15.30 -4.66 -2.62
CA LEU A 39 15.80 -5.50 -1.52
C LEU A 39 16.42 -6.79 -2.01
N THR A 40 15.81 -7.44 -3.01
CA THR A 40 16.34 -8.67 -3.60
C THR A 40 17.70 -8.46 -4.24
N ALA A 41 17.93 -7.32 -4.90
CA ALA A 41 19.24 -6.96 -5.42
C ALA A 41 20.27 -6.71 -4.30
N LEU A 42 19.89 -5.95 -3.27
CA LEU A 42 20.79 -5.55 -2.17
C LEU A 42 21.20 -6.72 -1.25
N LYS A 43 20.41 -7.81 -1.19
CA LYS A 43 20.70 -9.00 -0.35
C LYS A 43 22.06 -9.64 -0.61
N LYS A 44 22.66 -9.42 -1.79
CA LYS A 44 23.98 -9.97 -2.13
C LYS A 44 25.13 -9.23 -1.44
N ASP A 45 24.95 -7.93 -1.21
CA ASP A 45 26.02 -7.03 -0.81
C ASP A 45 25.85 -6.48 0.62
N PHE A 46 24.66 -6.63 1.21
CA PHE A 46 24.29 -6.03 2.51
C PHE A 46 24.06 -7.11 3.56
N THR A 47 24.48 -6.85 4.80
CA THR A 47 24.06 -7.63 5.97
C THR A 47 22.58 -7.42 6.28
N LYS A 48 22.00 -8.27 7.13
CA LYS A 48 20.60 -8.13 7.56
C LYS A 48 20.34 -6.79 8.24
N GLU A 49 21.29 -6.31 9.03
CA GLU A 49 21.22 -5.06 9.75
C GLU A 49 21.28 -3.89 8.76
N GLN A 50 22.21 -3.93 7.80
CA GLN A 50 22.30 -2.90 6.77
C GLN A 50 21.05 -2.85 5.90
N LEU A 51 20.42 -4.00 5.58
CA LEU A 51 19.17 -4.04 4.84
C LEU A 51 18.03 -3.31 5.58
N LYS A 52 17.95 -3.43 6.91
CA LYS A 52 16.90 -2.78 7.72
C LYS A 52 16.95 -1.26 7.65
N GLU A 53 18.15 -0.71 7.46
CA GLU A 53 18.36 0.74 7.34
C GLU A 53 17.98 1.28 5.96
N THR A 54 17.78 0.42 4.96
CA THR A 54 17.44 0.87 3.59
C THR A 54 16.01 1.41 3.49
N ILE A 55 15.82 2.42 2.64
CA ILE A 55 14.49 2.98 2.31
C ILE A 55 13.53 1.90 1.80
N ALA A 56 14.03 0.94 1.01
CA ALA A 56 13.22 -0.15 0.50
C ALA A 56 12.70 -1.07 1.62
N TYR A 57 13.51 -1.34 2.64
CA TYR A 57 13.07 -2.11 3.80
C TYR A 57 12.06 -1.34 4.63
N GLN A 58 12.33 -0.07 4.92
CA GLN A 58 11.41 0.80 5.65
C GLN A 58 10.04 0.89 4.96
N ALA A 59 10.01 1.09 3.63
CA ALA A 59 8.78 1.11 2.84
C ALA A 59 8.02 -0.23 2.93
N MET A 60 8.72 -1.36 2.78
CA MET A 60 8.13 -2.69 2.90
C MET A 60 7.57 -2.96 4.30
N THR A 61 8.26 -2.52 5.35
CA THR A 61 7.78 -2.64 6.74
C THR A 61 6.50 -1.83 6.95
N ARG A 62 6.45 -0.58 6.48
CA ARG A 62 5.27 0.28 6.60
C ARG A 62 4.07 -0.26 5.85
N ILE A 63 4.25 -0.62 4.58
CA ILE A 63 3.21 -1.26 3.77
C ILE A 63 2.76 -2.58 4.41
N GLY A 64 3.69 -3.37 4.94
CA GLY A 64 3.43 -4.65 5.62
C GLY A 64 2.48 -4.54 6.83
N ILE A 65 2.42 -3.38 7.49
CA ILE A 65 1.45 -3.16 8.59
C ILE A 65 0.01 -3.26 8.07
N LEU A 66 -0.27 -2.76 6.87
CA LEU A 66 -1.61 -2.84 6.26
C LEU A 66 -2.05 -4.29 6.06
N TYR A 67 -1.13 -5.16 5.60
CA TYR A 67 -1.40 -6.58 5.42
C TYR A 67 -1.74 -7.28 6.74
N LYS A 68 -1.05 -6.90 7.83
CA LYS A 68 -1.36 -7.42 9.18
C LYS A 68 -2.75 -6.99 9.64
N VAL A 69 -3.14 -5.74 9.39
CA VAL A 69 -4.50 -5.28 9.71
C VAL A 69 -5.53 -6.11 8.92
N GLU A 70 -5.33 -6.31 7.62
CA GLU A 70 -6.24 -7.11 6.79
C GLU A 70 -6.34 -8.57 7.27
N GLU A 71 -5.24 -9.17 7.71
CA GLU A 71 -5.24 -10.51 8.29
C GLU A 71 -6.07 -10.60 9.57
N LEU A 72 -5.98 -9.60 10.45
CA LEU A 72 -6.73 -9.55 11.71
C LEU A 72 -8.24 -9.36 11.51
N ILE A 73 -8.66 -8.74 10.41
CA ILE A 73 -10.07 -8.41 10.14
C ILE A 73 -10.71 -9.31 9.07
N LYS A 74 -9.99 -10.32 8.57
CA LYS A 74 -10.40 -11.12 7.41
C LYS A 74 -11.77 -11.80 7.57
N ASP A 75 -12.10 -12.23 8.79
CA ASP A 75 -13.32 -12.98 9.11
C ASP A 75 -14.48 -12.07 9.56
N LYS A 76 -14.27 -10.74 9.57
CA LYS A 76 -15.29 -9.75 9.93
C LYS A 76 -16.21 -9.45 8.75
N THR A 77 -17.41 -8.93 9.04
CA THR A 77 -18.34 -8.47 8.01
C THR A 77 -17.76 -7.29 7.21
N ALA A 78 -18.37 -6.95 6.07
CA ALA A 78 -17.92 -5.81 5.26
C ALA A 78 -17.94 -4.49 6.04
N GLU A 79 -18.99 -4.25 6.82
CA GLU A 79 -19.14 -3.03 7.63
C GLU A 79 -18.07 -2.96 8.72
N GLU A 80 -17.88 -4.05 9.47
CA GLU A 80 -16.84 -4.10 10.50
C GLU A 80 -15.44 -3.91 9.92
N ARG A 81 -15.12 -4.54 8.79
CA ARG A 81 -13.83 -4.33 8.11
C ARG A 81 -13.63 -2.88 7.72
N TYR A 82 -14.68 -2.21 7.24
CA TYR A 82 -14.61 -0.78 6.95
C TYR A 82 -14.28 0.01 8.21
N GLN A 83 -15.02 -0.19 9.30
CA GLN A 83 -14.76 0.51 10.57
C GLN A 83 -13.35 0.25 11.10
N GLU A 84 -12.85 -0.98 11.01
CA GLU A 84 -11.48 -1.31 11.43
C GLU A 84 -10.42 -0.66 10.55
N ARG A 85 -10.61 -0.61 9.22
CA ARG A 85 -9.70 0.10 8.32
C ARG A 85 -9.65 1.59 8.64
N GLN A 86 -10.78 2.21 8.97
CA GLN A 86 -10.80 3.61 9.36
C GLN A 86 -10.04 3.86 10.67
N LYS A 87 -10.09 2.92 11.61
CA LYS A 87 -9.40 3.02 12.91
C LYS A 87 -7.91 2.67 12.83
N GLN A 88 -7.55 1.66 12.04
CA GLN A 88 -6.23 1.05 12.05
C GLN A 88 -5.44 1.30 10.77
N SER A 89 -6.04 1.07 9.59
CA SER A 89 -5.33 1.23 8.31
C SER A 89 -5.12 2.69 7.93
N ARG A 90 -6.12 3.55 8.15
CA ARG A 90 -6.06 4.98 7.82
C ARG A 90 -4.84 5.70 8.44
N PRO A 91 -4.60 5.65 9.77
CA PRO A 91 -3.42 6.32 10.33
C PRO A 91 -2.09 5.73 9.83
N VAL A 92 -2.06 4.44 9.47
CA VAL A 92 -0.87 3.80 8.87
C VAL A 92 -0.60 4.34 7.46
N VAL A 93 -1.66 4.52 6.66
CA VAL A 93 -1.55 5.13 5.33
C VAL A 93 -1.15 6.59 5.42
N ASP A 94 -1.75 7.36 6.34
CA ASP A 94 -1.41 8.77 6.56
C ASP A 94 0.06 8.92 6.94
N ALA A 95 0.55 8.12 7.91
CA ALA A 95 1.96 8.12 8.30
C ALA A 95 2.92 7.65 7.20
N LEU A 96 2.47 6.73 6.33
CA LEU A 96 3.25 6.32 5.16
C LEU A 96 3.40 7.48 4.17
N PHE A 97 2.33 8.22 3.88
CA PHE A 97 2.39 9.37 2.97
C PHE A 97 3.16 10.54 3.57
N GLU A 98 3.05 10.79 4.87
CA GLU A 98 3.87 11.79 5.56
C GLU A 98 5.37 11.44 5.48
N TRP A 99 5.73 10.17 5.62
CA TRP A 99 7.12 9.72 5.47
C TRP A 99 7.66 9.78 4.02
N LEU A 100 6.77 9.78 3.01
CA LEU A 100 7.16 9.85 1.60
C LEU A 100 7.42 11.29 1.12
N HIS A 101 6.88 12.30 1.80
CA HIS A 101 7.08 13.72 1.51
C HIS A 101 8.38 14.25 2.11
#